data_AF-A0A3C1SDB5-F1
#
_entry.id   AF-A0A3C1SDB5-F1
#
_cell.length_a   1.000
_cell.length_b   1.000
_cell.length_c   1.000
_cell.angle_alpha   90.00
_cell.angle_beta   90.00
_cell.angle_gamma   90.00
#
_symmetry.space_group_name_H-M   'P 1'
#
loop_
_entity.id
_entity.type
_entity.pdbx_description
1 polymer ?
#
loop_
_entity_poly.entity_id
_entity_poly.type
_entity_poly.pdbx_seq_one_letter_code
_entity_poly.pdbx_strand_id
1 'polypeptide(L)'
;AISEWKKYGLHKSERVVPGSAAAYLLHKGVAGKKLLINVGSAEEVLSKLIKVTEKSQAEIEIATGIPVIKGQIDRYLRTERVGVLKKRCDGLIERIINPARAIYEQAADKYPENIEDAKKNEDEKRMERLLEWWRKKWDEIQRELGEYYNKLCNQETQKDTVDSFRERYISLIQKEMKNLPSRSEKRREDLFGPMIEGFDPQYANFKWREKLHLDVIEMIEDVAKDLSDEILKESDELIMKMSELLWDADINKISSKIIDSRKELHDRLFHGLRTLFLRFARPVAKVLIAAPHGSQQRREIVKELGADMELLDVYYEGRESAYQCLKKFAKYGRELLVDAVLRDKILGIPASIAGSTAISIVSSVADKISESSKDMGKAEMIEEVETDLNALEEYLREAVFSAAGFVAYRKQELYNLCKRFFDKEYSWIHLIQTEFLSGNEKLLAQVPEECKGTTYDTEVCERLKQLRIALDNFKTSLF
;
A
#
# COMPACT_ATOMS: atom_id res chain seq x y z
N ALA A 1 88.14 -47.28 -2.04
CA ALA A 1 88.25 -45.84 -1.66
C ALA A 1 88.41 -44.90 -2.85
N ILE A 2 89.38 -45.09 -3.77
CA ILE A 2 89.66 -44.13 -4.87
C ILE A 2 88.57 -44.07 -5.97
N SER A 3 87.77 -45.12 -6.15
CA SER A 3 86.78 -45.22 -7.23
C SER A 3 85.44 -44.50 -6.99
N GLU A 4 85.00 -44.33 -5.74
CA GLU A 4 83.71 -43.67 -5.46
C GLU A 4 83.71 -42.16 -5.75
N TRP A 5 84.88 -41.53 -5.65
CA TRP A 5 84.99 -40.07 -5.75
C TRP A 5 84.96 -39.56 -7.19
N LYS A 6 85.09 -40.45 -8.19
CA LYS A 6 84.90 -40.09 -9.61
C LYS A 6 83.43 -39.89 -9.98
N LYS A 7 82.50 -40.50 -9.24
CA LYS A 7 81.05 -40.33 -9.45
C LYS A 7 80.56 -38.89 -9.22
N TYR A 8 81.31 -38.08 -8.47
CA TYR A 8 80.94 -36.70 -8.11
C TYR A 8 81.69 -35.61 -8.92
N GLY A 9 82.37 -35.98 -10.03
CA GLY A 9 82.87 -35.00 -11.01
C GLY A 9 84.09 -34.15 -10.64
N LEU A 10 84.80 -34.42 -9.56
CA LEU A 10 85.90 -33.56 -9.08
C LEU A 10 87.29 -34.01 -9.60
N HIS A 11 88.12 -33.16 -10.21
CA HIS A 11 89.47 -33.53 -10.68
C HIS A 11 90.52 -33.58 -9.55
N LYS A 12 91.50 -34.48 -9.64
CA LYS A 12 92.45 -34.82 -8.55
C LYS A 12 93.36 -33.66 -8.11
N SER A 13 93.65 -32.72 -9.00
CA SER A 13 94.48 -31.52 -8.78
C SER A 13 93.80 -30.45 -7.92
N GLU A 14 92.48 -30.53 -7.75
CA GLU A 14 91.69 -29.57 -6.97
C GLU A 14 91.34 -30.10 -5.57
N ARG A 15 91.66 -31.36 -5.27
CA ARG A 15 91.19 -32.08 -4.07
C ARG A 15 92.10 -31.96 -2.84
N VAL A 16 93.38 -31.67 -3.03
CA VAL A 16 94.35 -31.58 -1.94
C VAL A 16 95.08 -30.28 -2.11
N VAL A 17 94.87 -29.35 -1.19
CA VAL A 17 95.72 -28.16 -1.11
C VAL A 17 97.00 -28.62 -0.42
N PRO A 18 98.13 -28.78 -1.14
CA PRO A 18 99.38 -29.15 -0.49
C PRO A 18 99.77 -27.98 0.41
N GLY A 19 99.83 -28.23 1.72
CA GLY A 19 99.88 -27.15 2.69
C GLY A 19 100.03 -27.69 4.09
N SER A 20 100.68 -26.92 4.96
CA SER A 20 100.89 -27.28 6.36
C SER A 20 100.43 -26.14 7.25
N ALA A 21 99.49 -26.43 8.14
CA ALA A 21 99.04 -25.48 9.16
C ALA A 21 100.21 -25.06 10.07
N ALA A 22 101.14 -25.99 10.35
CA ALA A 22 102.35 -25.67 11.10
C ALA A 22 103.25 -24.70 10.33
N ALA A 23 103.42 -24.89 9.02
CA ALA A 23 104.17 -23.96 8.18
C ALA A 23 103.51 -22.56 8.10
N TYR A 24 102.18 -22.48 8.09
CA TYR A 24 101.46 -21.20 8.14
C TYR A 24 101.66 -20.45 9.45
N LEU A 25 101.56 -21.17 10.58
CA LEU A 25 101.77 -20.59 11.91
C LEU A 25 103.22 -20.15 12.11
N LEU A 26 104.19 -20.91 11.58
CA LEU A 26 105.60 -20.56 11.57
C LEU A 26 105.86 -19.34 10.68
N HIS A 27 105.27 -19.28 9.48
CA HIS A 27 105.38 -18.15 8.55
C HIS A 27 104.80 -16.84 9.12
N LYS A 28 103.65 -16.91 9.81
CA LYS A 28 103.02 -15.75 10.47
C LYS A 28 103.67 -15.37 11.80
N GLY A 29 104.68 -16.11 12.27
CA GLY A 29 105.38 -15.82 13.54
C GLY A 29 104.55 -16.09 14.80
N VAL A 30 103.47 -16.87 14.70
CA VAL A 30 102.53 -17.12 15.81
C VAL A 30 102.73 -18.52 16.42
N ALA A 31 103.76 -19.25 16.00
CA ALA A 31 104.04 -20.59 16.49
C ALA A 31 104.63 -20.58 17.92
N GLY A 32 104.00 -21.29 18.84
CA GLY A 32 104.50 -21.45 20.21
C GLY A 32 105.69 -22.43 20.32
N LYS A 33 106.44 -22.34 21.42
CA LYS A 33 107.66 -23.16 21.68
C LYS A 33 107.43 -24.67 21.50
N LYS A 34 106.27 -25.21 21.88
CA LYS A 34 105.93 -26.64 21.69
C LYS A 34 105.85 -27.07 20.22
N LEU A 35 105.41 -26.17 19.33
CA LEU A 35 105.27 -26.49 17.91
C LEU A 35 106.64 -26.55 17.22
N LEU A 36 107.54 -25.62 17.57
CA LEU A 36 108.92 -25.58 17.07
C LEU A 36 109.71 -26.84 17.46
N ILE A 37 109.50 -27.34 18.69
CA ILE A 37 110.13 -28.58 19.16
C ILE A 37 109.66 -29.80 18.35
N ASN A 38 108.38 -29.87 18.00
CA ASN A 38 107.79 -31.05 17.38
C ASN A 38 107.91 -31.09 15.86
N VAL A 39 107.97 -29.93 15.20
CA VAL A 39 107.91 -29.83 13.73
C VAL A 39 109.27 -29.47 13.10
N GLY A 40 110.20 -28.91 13.89
CA GLY A 40 111.54 -28.51 13.44
C GLY A 40 111.70 -26.99 13.27
N SER A 41 112.88 -26.57 12.80
CA SER A 41 113.20 -25.15 12.59
C SER A 41 112.32 -24.54 11.50
N ALA A 42 111.98 -23.25 11.63
CA ALA A 42 111.09 -22.58 10.69
C ALA A 42 111.62 -22.62 9.24
N GLU A 43 112.93 -22.50 9.06
CA GLU A 43 113.59 -22.52 7.75
C GLU A 43 113.52 -23.90 7.07
N GLU A 44 113.68 -24.98 7.82
CA GLU A 44 113.56 -26.35 7.29
C GLU A 44 112.14 -26.70 6.87
N VAL A 45 111.15 -26.27 7.64
CA VAL A 45 109.74 -26.56 7.38
C VAL A 45 109.24 -25.76 6.17
N LEU A 46 109.63 -24.48 6.06
CA LEU A 46 109.28 -23.63 4.92
C LEU A 46 110.01 -24.04 3.62
N SER A 47 111.28 -24.43 3.70
CA SER A 47 112.03 -24.94 2.54
C SER A 47 111.52 -26.30 2.05
N LYS A 48 111.11 -27.20 2.95
CA LYS A 48 110.40 -28.44 2.59
C LYS A 48 109.05 -28.15 1.94
N LEU A 49 108.31 -27.17 2.45
CA LEU A 49 107.03 -26.76 1.85
C LEU A 49 107.22 -26.25 0.42
N ILE A 50 108.23 -25.41 0.18
CA ILE A 50 108.58 -24.90 -1.16
C ILE A 50 108.95 -26.05 -2.10
N LYS A 51 109.76 -27.01 -1.66
CA LYS A 51 110.14 -28.18 -2.46
C LYS A 51 108.95 -29.07 -2.84
N VAL A 52 107.99 -29.23 -1.93
CA VAL A 52 106.82 -30.10 -2.14
C VAL A 52 105.71 -29.41 -2.94
N THR A 53 105.60 -28.09 -2.83
CA THR A 53 104.56 -27.30 -3.52
C THR A 53 105.01 -26.67 -4.82
N GLU A 54 106.33 -26.69 -5.11
CA GLU A 54 106.98 -26.08 -6.27
C GLU A 54 106.74 -24.56 -6.40
N LYS A 55 106.37 -23.89 -5.30
CA LYS A 55 106.08 -22.45 -5.24
C LYS A 55 107.28 -21.62 -4.81
N SER A 56 107.31 -20.36 -5.22
CA SER A 56 108.41 -19.45 -4.88
C SER A 56 108.36 -18.97 -3.42
N GLN A 57 109.48 -18.46 -2.89
CA GLN A 57 109.56 -17.90 -1.53
C GLN A 57 108.55 -16.75 -1.31
N ALA A 58 108.21 -15.98 -2.36
CA ALA A 58 107.23 -14.90 -2.30
C ALA A 58 105.77 -15.41 -2.17
N GLU A 59 105.53 -16.69 -2.45
CA GLU A 59 104.21 -17.31 -2.45
C GLU A 59 104.02 -18.29 -1.29
N ILE A 60 104.90 -18.26 -0.29
CA ILE A 60 104.87 -19.15 0.89
C ILE A 60 103.48 -19.14 1.56
N GLU A 61 102.87 -17.97 1.71
CA GLU A 61 101.54 -17.85 2.31
C GLU A 61 100.48 -18.67 1.54
N ILE A 62 100.55 -18.65 0.22
CA ILE A 62 99.67 -19.43 -0.68
C ILE A 62 100.08 -20.91 -0.69
N ALA A 63 101.37 -21.22 -0.58
CA ALA A 63 101.92 -22.57 -0.48
C ALA A 63 101.46 -23.30 0.80
N THR A 64 101.05 -22.57 1.84
CA THR A 64 100.52 -23.19 3.06
C THR A 64 99.10 -23.73 2.91
N GLY A 65 98.37 -23.28 1.89
CA GLY A 65 96.99 -23.67 1.62
C GLY A 65 95.92 -23.10 2.55
N ILE A 66 96.29 -22.53 3.70
CA ILE A 66 95.35 -22.00 4.71
C ILE A 66 94.48 -20.85 4.18
N PRO A 67 95.00 -19.86 3.42
CA PRO A 67 94.16 -18.79 2.85
C PRO A 67 93.12 -19.31 1.85
N VAL A 68 93.46 -20.35 1.08
CA VAL A 68 92.55 -20.98 0.11
C VAL A 68 91.42 -21.69 0.83
N ILE A 69 91.73 -22.45 1.89
CA ILE A 69 90.73 -23.12 2.73
C ILE A 69 89.82 -22.09 3.42
N LYS A 70 90.38 -21.01 3.97
CA LYS A 70 89.60 -19.92 4.58
C LYS A 70 88.66 -19.27 3.56
N GLY A 71 89.15 -18.95 2.36
CA GLY A 71 88.33 -18.37 1.29
C GLY A 71 87.21 -19.30 0.82
N GLN A 72 87.47 -20.61 0.76
CA GLN A 72 86.45 -21.62 0.44
C GLN A 72 85.39 -21.73 1.56
N ILE A 73 85.79 -21.70 2.82
CA ILE A 73 84.86 -21.70 3.97
C ILE A 73 84.02 -20.42 3.98
N ASP A 74 84.64 -19.26 3.78
CA ASP A 74 83.92 -17.99 3.72
C ASP A 74 82.93 -17.95 2.54
N ARG A 75 83.31 -18.50 1.38
CA ARG A 75 82.42 -18.67 0.22
C ARG A 75 81.28 -19.65 0.52
N TYR A 76 81.56 -20.79 1.14
CA TYR A 76 80.51 -21.73 1.55
C TYR A 76 79.53 -21.08 2.52
N LEU A 77 80.04 -20.37 3.54
CA LEU A 77 79.21 -19.68 4.54
C LEU A 77 78.37 -18.56 3.93
N ARG A 78 78.97 -17.69 3.10
CA ARG A 78 78.29 -16.51 2.55
C ARG A 78 77.38 -16.80 1.36
N THR A 79 77.69 -17.79 0.55
CA THR A 79 76.95 -18.06 -0.70
C THR A 79 76.11 -19.32 -0.60
N GLU A 80 76.71 -20.46 -0.27
CA GLU A 80 76.00 -21.74 -0.32
C GLU A 80 75.07 -21.92 0.88
N ARG A 81 75.55 -21.68 2.10
CA ARG A 81 74.74 -21.81 3.32
C ARG A 81 73.64 -20.77 3.38
N VAL A 82 73.94 -19.50 3.06
CA VAL A 82 72.92 -18.44 2.98
C VAL A 82 71.93 -18.75 1.87
N GLY A 83 72.37 -19.24 0.70
CA GLY A 83 71.49 -19.63 -0.39
C GLY A 83 70.56 -20.80 -0.03
N VAL A 84 71.07 -21.81 0.68
CA VAL A 84 70.26 -22.93 1.18
C VAL A 84 69.27 -22.47 2.26
N LEU A 85 69.70 -21.59 3.17
CA LEU A 85 68.82 -21.02 4.20
C LEU A 85 67.70 -20.19 3.55
N LYS A 86 68.05 -19.33 2.60
CA LYS A 86 67.10 -18.52 1.84
C LYS A 86 66.08 -19.39 1.11
N LYS A 87 66.52 -20.41 0.35
CA LYS A 87 65.60 -21.37 -0.31
C LYS A 87 64.67 -22.09 0.66
N ARG A 88 65.13 -22.44 1.87
CA ARG A 88 64.28 -23.06 2.89
C ARG A 88 63.27 -22.07 3.45
N CYS A 89 63.68 -20.83 3.73
CA CYS A 89 62.78 -19.78 4.18
C CYS A 89 61.73 -19.44 3.12
N ASP A 90 62.15 -19.26 1.87
CA ASP A 90 61.26 -18.99 0.73
C ASP A 90 60.23 -20.12 0.58
N GLY A 91 60.67 -21.39 0.65
CA GLY A 91 59.77 -22.54 0.58
C GLY A 91 58.78 -22.65 1.76
N LEU A 92 59.16 -22.20 2.96
CA LEU A 92 58.24 -22.14 4.11
C LEU A 92 57.24 -21.00 3.98
N ILE A 93 57.70 -19.85 3.47
CA ILE A 93 56.86 -18.68 3.20
C ILE A 93 55.82 -19.02 2.13
N GLU A 94 56.23 -19.64 1.02
CA GLU A 94 55.30 -20.07 -0.04
C GLU A 94 54.24 -21.05 0.46
N ARG A 95 54.60 -21.96 1.38
CA ARG A 95 53.64 -22.88 2.00
C ARG A 95 52.58 -22.20 2.86
N ILE A 96 52.84 -20.98 3.34
CA ILE A 96 51.87 -20.19 4.11
C ILE A 96 51.07 -19.28 3.17
N ILE A 97 51.73 -18.63 2.22
CA ILE A 97 51.11 -17.65 1.32
C ILE A 97 50.18 -18.30 0.31
N ASN A 98 50.54 -19.44 -0.27
CA ASN A 98 49.71 -20.07 -1.29
C ASN A 98 48.34 -20.51 -0.74
N PRO A 99 48.24 -21.18 0.42
CA PRO A 99 46.95 -21.42 1.06
C PRO A 99 46.22 -20.13 1.46
N ALA A 100 46.94 -19.13 1.99
CA ALA A 100 46.32 -17.86 2.37
C ALA A 100 45.69 -17.12 1.17
N ARG A 101 46.32 -17.16 -0.01
CA ARG A 101 45.74 -16.64 -1.26
C ARG A 101 44.53 -17.43 -1.72
N ALA A 102 44.58 -18.76 -1.66
CA ALA A 102 43.44 -19.59 -2.04
C ALA A 102 42.23 -19.36 -1.11
N ILE A 103 42.47 -19.20 0.20
CA ILE A 103 41.43 -18.83 1.17
C ILE A 103 40.85 -17.46 0.84
N TYR A 104 41.71 -16.48 0.55
CA TYR A 104 41.29 -15.14 0.16
C TYR A 104 40.41 -15.14 -1.10
N GLU A 105 40.85 -15.81 -2.18
CA GLU A 105 40.09 -15.87 -3.45
C GLU A 105 38.70 -16.51 -3.26
N GLN A 106 38.63 -17.64 -2.54
CA GLN A 106 37.35 -18.30 -2.28
C GLN A 106 36.40 -17.50 -1.39
N ALA A 107 36.95 -16.76 -0.43
CA ALA A 107 36.14 -15.97 0.49
C ALA A 107 35.73 -14.62 -0.11
N ALA A 108 36.58 -14.00 -0.93
CA ALA A 108 36.27 -12.77 -1.66
C ALA A 108 35.15 -12.95 -2.71
N ASP A 109 35.01 -14.15 -3.29
CA ASP A 109 33.89 -14.49 -4.18
C ASP A 109 32.52 -14.42 -3.47
N LYS A 110 32.49 -14.65 -2.16
CA LYS A 110 31.25 -14.69 -1.36
C LYS A 110 31.02 -13.46 -0.49
N TYR A 111 32.09 -12.82 -0.04
CA TYR A 111 32.05 -11.72 0.93
C TYR A 111 32.78 -10.50 0.37
N PRO A 112 32.08 -9.37 0.17
CA PRO A 112 32.72 -8.14 -0.30
C PRO A 112 33.64 -7.56 0.78
N GLU A 113 34.78 -7.00 0.36
CA GLU A 113 35.75 -6.40 1.29
C GLU A 113 35.31 -5.05 1.87
N ASN A 114 34.40 -4.36 1.17
CA ASN A 114 33.79 -3.13 1.67
C ASN A 114 32.46 -3.45 2.34
N ILE A 115 32.43 -3.31 3.67
CA ILE A 115 31.28 -3.62 4.52
C ILE A 115 30.08 -2.73 4.16
N GLU A 116 30.32 -1.47 3.79
CA GLU A 116 29.23 -0.54 3.43
C GLU A 116 28.58 -0.91 2.11
N ASP A 117 29.38 -1.23 1.08
CA ASP A 117 28.87 -1.68 -0.22
C ASP A 117 28.17 -3.04 -0.11
N ALA A 118 28.67 -3.93 0.76
CA ALA A 118 28.04 -5.22 1.04
C ALA A 118 26.65 -5.06 1.66
N LYS A 119 26.54 -4.23 2.71
CA LYS A 119 25.27 -3.90 3.36
C LYS A 119 24.29 -3.29 2.38
N LYS A 120 24.75 -2.31 1.59
CA LYS A 120 23.91 -1.65 0.59
C LYS A 120 23.40 -2.64 -0.46
N ASN A 121 24.26 -3.51 -0.99
CA ASN A 121 23.87 -4.53 -1.97
C ASN A 121 22.89 -5.56 -1.38
N GLU A 122 23.03 -5.93 -0.11
CA GLU A 122 22.10 -6.84 0.54
C GLU A 122 20.75 -6.17 0.81
N ASP A 123 20.74 -4.92 1.28
CA ASP A 123 19.54 -4.11 1.46
C ASP A 123 18.80 -3.93 0.12
N GLU A 124 19.52 -3.67 -0.98
CA GLU A 124 18.95 -3.63 -2.34
C GLU A 124 18.33 -4.98 -2.73
N LYS A 125 19.04 -6.09 -2.56
CA LYS A 125 18.52 -7.45 -2.83
C LYS A 125 17.34 -7.82 -1.93
N ARG A 126 17.32 -7.31 -0.69
CA ARG A 126 16.24 -7.48 0.27
C ARG A 126 14.98 -6.75 -0.21
N MET A 127 15.15 -5.51 -0.68
CA MET A 127 14.05 -4.73 -1.27
C MET A 127 13.54 -5.34 -2.57
N GLU A 128 14.41 -5.85 -3.44
CA GLU A 128 14.00 -6.55 -4.67
C GLU A 128 13.11 -7.76 -4.36
N ARG A 129 13.53 -8.60 -3.39
CA ARG A 129 12.74 -9.77 -2.96
C ARG A 129 11.41 -9.36 -2.33
N LEU A 130 11.40 -8.29 -1.52
CA LEU A 130 10.18 -7.74 -0.95
C LEU A 130 9.21 -7.28 -2.04
N LEU A 131 9.69 -6.60 -3.08
CA LEU A 131 8.88 -6.14 -4.21
C LEU A 131 8.34 -7.30 -5.05
N GLU A 132 9.12 -8.37 -5.24
CA GLU A 132 8.67 -9.57 -5.94
C GLU A 132 7.56 -10.29 -5.17
N TRP A 133 7.71 -10.42 -3.84
CA TRP A 133 6.66 -10.95 -2.96
C TRP A 133 5.42 -10.04 -2.97
N TRP A 134 5.62 -8.72 -2.89
CA TRP A 134 4.54 -7.73 -2.90
C TRP A 134 3.63 -7.87 -4.12
N ARG A 135 4.19 -8.08 -5.33
CA ARG A 135 3.37 -8.25 -6.54
C ARG A 135 2.34 -9.38 -6.41
N LYS A 136 2.74 -10.52 -5.86
CA LYS A 136 1.84 -11.65 -5.60
C LYS A 136 0.84 -11.32 -4.49
N LYS A 137 1.31 -10.66 -3.43
CA LYS A 137 0.46 -10.26 -2.30
C LYS A 137 -0.58 -9.19 -2.68
N TRP A 138 -0.25 -8.34 -3.64
CA TRP A 138 -1.14 -7.31 -4.16
C TRP A 138 -2.34 -7.92 -4.88
N ASP A 139 -2.14 -8.94 -5.72
CA ASP A 139 -3.23 -9.67 -6.36
C ASP A 139 -4.18 -10.30 -5.32
N GLU A 140 -3.64 -10.84 -4.23
CA GLU A 140 -4.44 -11.36 -3.10
C GLU A 140 -5.25 -10.26 -2.42
N ILE A 141 -4.63 -9.10 -2.13
CA ILE A 141 -5.30 -7.94 -1.53
C ILE A 141 -6.41 -7.43 -2.44
N GLN A 142 -6.18 -7.35 -3.75
CA GLN A 142 -7.19 -6.93 -4.71
C GLN A 142 -8.39 -7.89 -4.72
N ARG A 143 -8.13 -9.19 -4.70
CA ARG A 143 -9.18 -10.22 -4.61
C ARG A 143 -9.95 -10.12 -3.29
N GLU A 144 -9.27 -10.03 -2.15
CA GLU A 144 -9.91 -9.94 -0.84
C GLU A 144 -10.77 -8.67 -0.71
N LEU A 145 -10.27 -7.53 -1.19
CA LEU A 145 -11.06 -6.29 -1.20
C LEU A 145 -12.25 -6.38 -2.16
N GLY A 146 -12.07 -7.01 -3.32
CA GLY A 146 -13.15 -7.27 -4.29
C GLY A 146 -14.23 -8.20 -3.74
N GLU A 147 -13.85 -9.25 -3.01
CA GLU A 147 -14.77 -10.14 -2.30
C GLU A 147 -15.50 -9.41 -1.18
N TYR A 148 -14.81 -8.56 -0.42
CA TYR A 148 -15.44 -7.75 0.62
C TYR A 148 -16.44 -6.74 0.03
N TYR A 149 -16.07 -6.05 -1.05
CA TYR A 149 -16.99 -5.18 -1.80
C TYR A 149 -18.22 -5.97 -2.28
N ASN A 150 -18.02 -7.14 -2.89
CA ASN A 150 -19.11 -8.00 -3.33
C ASN A 150 -19.98 -8.49 -2.18
N LYS A 151 -19.41 -8.75 -1.01
CA LYS A 151 -20.17 -9.09 0.20
C LYS A 151 -21.03 -7.92 0.67
N LEU A 152 -20.47 -6.71 0.67
CA LEU A 152 -21.16 -5.48 1.05
C LEU A 152 -22.22 -5.03 0.00
N CYS A 153 -22.07 -5.47 -1.25
CA CYS A 153 -22.90 -5.03 -2.38
C CYS A 153 -23.71 -6.10 -3.12
N ASN A 154 -23.58 -7.42 -2.89
CA ASN A 154 -24.22 -8.46 -3.72
C ASN A 154 -24.67 -9.77 -3.01
N GLN A 155 -24.36 -10.03 -1.73
CA GLN A 155 -24.79 -11.28 -1.06
C GLN A 155 -26.27 -11.27 -0.63
N GLU A 156 -26.91 -12.43 -0.41
CA GLU A 156 -28.35 -12.57 -0.05
C GLU A 156 -28.80 -11.73 1.16
N THR A 157 -27.88 -11.39 2.07
CA THR A 157 -28.05 -10.38 3.12
C THR A 157 -28.46 -8.99 2.59
N GLN A 158 -28.27 -8.72 1.29
CA GLN A 158 -28.65 -7.47 0.63
C GLN A 158 -30.15 -7.25 0.51
N LYS A 159 -30.98 -8.30 0.41
CA LYS A 159 -32.42 -8.05 0.39
C LYS A 159 -32.79 -7.36 1.69
N ASP A 160 -32.32 -7.91 2.80
CA ASP A 160 -32.47 -7.30 4.13
C ASP A 160 -31.77 -5.94 4.26
N THR A 161 -30.58 -5.73 3.66
CA THR A 161 -29.88 -4.43 3.78
C THR A 161 -30.50 -3.33 2.91
N VAL A 162 -30.82 -3.62 1.65
CA VAL A 162 -31.48 -2.67 0.73
C VAL A 162 -32.91 -2.41 1.20
N ASP A 163 -33.63 -3.45 1.64
CA ASP A 163 -34.93 -3.29 2.27
C ASP A 163 -34.78 -2.45 3.55
N SER A 164 -33.72 -2.60 4.35
CA SER A 164 -33.47 -1.73 5.50
C SER A 164 -33.22 -0.26 5.11
N PHE A 165 -32.53 0.01 4.00
CA PHE A 165 -32.33 1.37 3.49
C PHE A 165 -33.66 1.96 2.99
N ARG A 166 -34.44 1.15 2.28
CA ARG A 166 -35.77 1.54 1.79
C ARG A 166 -36.72 1.80 2.96
N GLU A 167 -36.72 0.94 3.97
CA GLU A 167 -37.50 1.10 5.20
C GLU A 167 -37.07 2.36 5.97
N ARG A 168 -35.77 2.61 6.11
CA ARG A 168 -35.27 3.87 6.71
C ARG A 168 -35.70 5.08 5.90
N TYR A 169 -35.55 5.06 4.58
CA TYR A 169 -36.05 6.12 3.70
C TYR A 169 -37.55 6.36 3.88
N ILE A 170 -38.37 5.30 3.88
CA ILE A 170 -39.81 5.39 4.11
C ILE A 170 -40.11 5.99 5.48
N SER A 171 -39.39 5.55 6.53
CA SER A 171 -39.57 6.07 7.88
C SER A 171 -39.21 7.56 7.99
N LEU A 172 -38.16 8.01 7.31
CA LEU A 172 -37.74 9.40 7.25
C LEU A 172 -38.80 10.23 6.52
N ILE A 173 -39.26 9.79 5.35
CA ILE A 173 -40.33 10.47 4.59
C ILE A 173 -41.59 10.59 5.45
N GLN A 174 -42.02 9.52 6.11
CA GLN A 174 -43.20 9.55 6.99
C GLN A 174 -43.04 10.50 8.18
N LYS A 175 -41.84 10.53 8.78
CA LYS A 175 -41.52 11.43 9.90
C LYS A 175 -41.53 12.88 9.44
N GLU A 176 -40.83 13.20 8.37
CA GLU A 176 -40.70 14.57 7.88
C GLU A 176 -42.01 15.10 7.26
N MET A 177 -42.79 14.25 6.55
CA MET A 177 -44.12 14.62 6.04
C MET A 177 -45.10 14.97 7.17
N LYS A 178 -44.99 14.32 8.34
CA LYS A 178 -45.81 14.66 9.53
C LYS A 178 -45.35 15.96 10.20
N ASN A 179 -44.05 16.25 10.16
CA ASN A 179 -43.44 17.40 10.82
C ASN A 179 -43.29 18.63 9.90
N LEU A 180 -43.85 18.58 8.69
CA LEU A 180 -43.85 19.70 7.75
C LEU A 180 -44.28 21.01 8.43
N PRO A 181 -43.43 22.05 8.44
CA PRO A 181 -43.72 23.27 9.17
C PRO A 181 -45.03 23.94 8.73
N SER A 182 -45.29 24.03 7.43
CA SER A 182 -46.53 24.60 6.87
C SER A 182 -47.76 23.71 7.03
N ARG A 183 -47.61 22.47 7.50
CA ARG A 183 -48.73 21.57 7.87
C ARG A 183 -49.25 21.85 9.29
N SER A 184 -48.41 22.45 10.15
CA SER A 184 -48.78 22.79 11.52
C SER A 184 -49.98 23.76 11.57
N GLU A 185 -50.90 23.52 12.51
CA GLU A 185 -52.11 24.33 12.67
C GLU A 185 -51.80 25.82 12.87
N LYS A 186 -50.80 26.14 13.70
CA LYS A 186 -50.39 27.52 13.97
C LYS A 186 -49.95 28.27 12.71
N ARG A 187 -49.03 27.71 11.92
CA ARG A 187 -48.58 28.36 10.68
C ARG A 187 -49.68 28.42 9.63
N ARG A 188 -50.56 27.42 9.60
CA ARG A 188 -51.71 27.39 8.72
C ARG A 188 -52.69 28.51 9.06
N GLU A 189 -52.99 28.72 10.33
CA GLU A 189 -53.83 29.80 10.83
C GLU A 189 -53.20 31.19 10.62
N ASP A 190 -51.88 31.31 10.80
CA ASP A 190 -51.14 32.54 10.49
C ASP A 190 -51.24 32.91 9.00
N LEU A 191 -51.14 31.91 8.10
CA LEU A 191 -51.28 32.09 6.65
C LEU A 191 -52.72 32.41 6.23
N PHE A 192 -53.69 31.87 6.96
CA PHE A 192 -55.13 32.12 6.75
C PHE A 192 -55.63 33.37 7.48
N GLY A 193 -54.74 34.17 8.09
CA GLY A 193 -55.03 35.24 9.04
C GLY A 193 -56.15 36.21 8.66
N PRO A 194 -56.57 37.10 9.58
CA PRO A 194 -57.79 37.88 9.44
C PRO A 194 -57.64 38.89 8.29
N MET A 195 -58.07 38.49 7.08
CA MET A 195 -58.26 39.43 6.00
C MET A 195 -59.35 40.41 6.42
N ILE A 196 -59.04 41.70 6.34
CA ILE A 196 -59.91 42.82 6.74
C ILE A 196 -61.27 42.78 6.00
N GLU A 197 -61.35 42.05 4.88
CA GLU A 197 -62.53 41.92 4.01
C GLU A 197 -63.17 40.50 3.98
N GLY A 198 -62.76 39.58 4.86
CA GLY A 198 -63.25 38.19 4.87
C GLY A 198 -62.27 37.18 4.26
N PHE A 199 -62.44 35.89 4.57
CA PHE A 199 -61.54 34.81 4.13
C PHE A 199 -61.71 34.53 2.63
N ASP A 200 -60.63 34.64 1.85
CA ASP A 200 -60.56 34.18 0.44
C ASP A 200 -59.91 32.79 0.38
N PRO A 201 -60.71 31.72 0.14
CA PRO A 201 -60.18 30.36 0.07
C PRO A 201 -59.18 30.15 -1.08
N GLN A 202 -59.35 30.84 -2.21
CA GLN A 202 -58.49 30.62 -3.38
C GLN A 202 -57.09 31.19 -3.14
N TYR A 203 -57.01 32.44 -2.67
CA TYR A 203 -55.74 33.07 -2.34
C TYR A 203 -55.01 32.36 -1.19
N ALA A 204 -55.74 31.95 -0.16
CA ALA A 204 -55.20 31.16 0.95
C ALA A 204 -54.62 29.82 0.48
N ASN A 205 -55.32 29.12 -0.43
CA ASN A 205 -54.87 27.86 -1.02
C ASN A 205 -53.54 28.04 -1.77
N PHE A 206 -53.45 29.03 -2.67
CA PHE A 206 -52.22 29.31 -3.42
C PHE A 206 -51.03 29.64 -2.50
N LYS A 207 -51.21 30.53 -1.52
CA LYS A 207 -50.15 30.89 -0.57
C LYS A 207 -49.69 29.73 0.29
N TRP A 208 -50.63 28.92 0.75
CA TRP A 208 -50.30 27.75 1.57
C TRP A 208 -49.53 26.72 0.76
N ARG A 209 -49.96 26.45 -0.47
CA ARG A 209 -49.29 25.56 -1.42
C ARG A 209 -47.89 26.01 -1.82
N GLU A 210 -47.68 27.32 -2.00
CA GLU A 210 -46.34 27.87 -2.26
C GLU A 210 -45.37 27.56 -1.11
N LYS A 211 -45.80 27.78 0.14
CA LYS A 211 -45.00 27.46 1.33
C LYS A 211 -44.80 25.96 1.51
N LEU A 212 -45.85 25.16 1.34
CA LEU A 212 -45.75 23.70 1.39
C LEU A 212 -44.80 23.15 0.34
N HIS A 213 -44.81 23.68 -0.88
CA HIS A 213 -43.90 23.24 -1.93
C HIS A 213 -42.44 23.48 -1.54
N LEU A 214 -42.11 24.64 -0.96
CA LEU A 214 -40.75 24.92 -0.47
C LEU A 214 -40.35 23.95 0.65
N ASP A 215 -41.22 23.76 1.65
CA ASP A 215 -40.96 22.83 2.77
C ASP A 215 -40.77 21.38 2.29
N VAL A 216 -41.53 20.94 1.27
CA VAL A 216 -41.38 19.60 0.66
C VAL A 216 -40.04 19.45 -0.05
N ILE A 217 -39.59 20.47 -0.77
CA ILE A 217 -38.28 20.42 -1.44
C ILE A 217 -37.15 20.37 -0.40
N GLU A 218 -37.23 21.19 0.65
CA GLU A 218 -36.26 21.19 1.77
C GLU A 218 -36.21 19.83 2.47
N MET A 219 -37.37 19.22 2.75
CA MET A 219 -37.45 17.86 3.28
C MET A 219 -36.71 16.84 2.39
N ILE A 220 -36.93 16.87 1.07
CA ILE A 220 -36.29 15.91 0.17
C ILE A 220 -34.77 16.10 0.19
N GLU A 221 -34.29 17.34 0.33
CA GLU A 221 -32.87 17.64 0.51
C GLU A 221 -32.34 17.06 1.83
N ASP A 222 -33.07 17.21 2.94
CA ASP A 222 -32.69 16.63 4.23
C ASP A 222 -32.65 15.09 4.19
N VAL A 223 -33.63 14.45 3.55
CA VAL A 223 -33.62 12.99 3.34
C VAL A 223 -32.42 12.55 2.51
N ALA A 224 -32.06 13.30 1.46
CA ALA A 224 -30.86 13.01 0.67
C ALA A 224 -29.57 13.15 1.49
N LYS A 225 -29.53 14.12 2.41
CA LYS A 225 -28.40 14.32 3.33
C LYS A 225 -28.26 13.17 4.32
N ASP A 226 -29.34 12.76 4.98
CA ASP A 226 -29.31 11.63 5.92
C ASP A 226 -28.86 10.33 5.25
N LEU A 227 -29.37 10.05 4.04
CA LEU A 227 -28.93 8.90 3.26
C LEU A 227 -27.47 9.01 2.80
N SER A 228 -26.98 10.22 2.51
CA SER A 228 -25.56 10.43 2.17
C SER A 228 -24.63 10.15 3.35
N ASP A 229 -25.06 10.46 4.58
CA ASP A 229 -24.31 10.15 5.80
C ASP A 229 -24.19 8.63 6.01
N GLU A 230 -25.20 7.86 5.61
CA GLU A 230 -25.14 6.40 5.66
C GLU A 230 -24.14 5.83 4.65
N ILE A 231 -24.15 6.31 3.39
CA ILE A 231 -23.15 5.88 2.40
C ILE A 231 -21.74 6.29 2.85
N LEU A 232 -21.61 7.44 3.52
CA LEU A 232 -20.32 7.87 4.08
C LEU A 232 -19.82 6.90 5.16
N LYS A 233 -20.70 6.37 6.02
CA LYS A 233 -20.31 5.36 7.01
C LYS A 233 -19.82 4.07 6.35
N GLU A 234 -20.52 3.59 5.33
CA GLU A 234 -20.07 2.40 4.57
C GLU A 234 -18.74 2.66 3.84
N SER A 235 -18.53 3.90 3.38
CA SER A 235 -17.26 4.32 2.80
C SER A 235 -16.13 4.29 3.85
N ASP A 236 -16.40 4.75 5.07
CA ASP A 236 -15.45 4.69 6.18
C ASP A 236 -15.13 3.22 6.56
N GLU A 237 -16.13 2.32 6.58
CA GLU A 237 -15.93 0.87 6.78
C GLU A 237 -15.03 0.24 5.71
N LEU A 238 -15.23 0.63 4.45
CA LEU A 238 -14.41 0.16 3.34
C LEU A 238 -12.96 0.66 3.45
N ILE A 239 -12.74 1.91 3.87
CA ILE A 239 -11.40 2.47 4.12
C ILE A 239 -10.74 1.76 5.31
N MET A 240 -11.48 1.46 6.39
CA MET A 240 -10.96 0.63 7.49
C MET A 240 -10.53 -0.74 6.99
N LYS A 241 -11.31 -1.36 6.09
CA LYS A 241 -10.91 -2.64 5.50
C LYS A 241 -9.62 -2.55 4.67
N MET A 242 -9.45 -1.46 3.91
CA MET A 242 -8.20 -1.21 3.18
C MET A 242 -7.00 -1.06 4.13
N SER A 243 -7.21 -0.44 5.31
CA SER A 243 -6.21 -0.36 6.38
C SER A 243 -5.82 -1.74 6.91
N GLU A 244 -6.78 -2.58 7.25
CA GLU A 244 -6.53 -3.94 7.72
C GLU A 244 -5.72 -4.75 6.70
N LEU A 245 -6.08 -4.65 5.41
CA LEU A 245 -5.38 -5.36 4.32
C LEU A 245 -3.94 -4.88 4.13
N LEU A 246 -3.63 -3.65 4.53
CA LEU A 246 -2.29 -3.07 4.55
C LEU A 246 -1.67 -3.13 5.96
N TRP A 247 -1.99 -4.19 6.73
CA TRP A 247 -1.41 -4.47 8.05
C TRP A 247 -1.63 -3.37 9.09
N ASP A 248 -2.84 -2.81 9.08
CA ASP A 248 -3.27 -1.71 9.95
C ASP A 248 -2.42 -0.44 9.79
N ALA A 249 -2.02 -0.17 8.55
CA ALA A 249 -1.44 1.11 8.18
C ALA A 249 -2.41 2.27 8.50
N ASP A 250 -1.87 3.39 8.95
CA ASP A 250 -2.65 4.55 9.40
C ASP A 250 -3.77 4.93 8.41
N ILE A 251 -5.01 4.84 8.89
CA ILE A 251 -6.24 5.15 8.15
C ILE A 251 -6.16 6.54 7.51
N ASN A 252 -5.54 7.52 8.17
CA ASN A 252 -5.41 8.87 7.63
C ASN A 252 -4.48 8.92 6.41
N LYS A 253 -3.40 8.12 6.40
CA LYS A 253 -2.51 8.00 5.24
C LYS A 253 -3.20 7.31 4.06
N ILE A 254 -4.04 6.33 4.34
CA ILE A 254 -4.80 5.61 3.30
C ILE A 254 -5.89 6.52 2.74
N SER A 255 -6.68 7.11 3.63
CA SER A 255 -7.77 8.04 3.31
C SER A 255 -7.26 9.21 2.46
N SER A 256 -6.21 9.92 2.88
CA SER A 256 -5.64 11.06 2.13
C SER A 256 -5.11 10.72 0.73
N LYS A 257 -4.85 9.44 0.42
CA LYS A 257 -4.41 8.99 -0.92
C LYS A 257 -5.56 8.60 -1.84
N ILE A 258 -6.72 8.25 -1.28
CA ILE A 258 -7.91 7.75 -2.00
C ILE A 258 -8.98 8.83 -2.10
N ILE A 259 -9.10 9.65 -1.06
CA ILE A 259 -10.05 10.76 -0.98
C ILE A 259 -9.30 12.07 -0.68
N ASP A 260 -9.70 13.13 -1.36
CA ASP A 260 -9.09 14.45 -1.20
C ASP A 260 -9.39 15.03 0.19
N SER A 261 -10.66 14.95 0.60
CA SER A 261 -11.08 15.16 1.98
C SER A 261 -12.40 14.43 2.27
N ARG A 262 -12.63 14.13 3.56
CA ARG A 262 -13.91 13.55 4.01
C ARG A 262 -15.10 14.47 3.71
N LYS A 263 -14.89 15.79 3.81
CA LYS A 263 -15.92 16.79 3.50
C LYS A 263 -16.28 16.79 2.01
N GLU A 264 -15.29 16.77 1.12
CA GLU A 264 -15.55 16.71 -0.32
C GLU A 264 -16.22 15.41 -0.75
N LEU A 265 -15.90 14.28 -0.09
CA LEU A 265 -16.62 13.03 -0.32
C LEU A 265 -18.09 13.18 0.10
N HIS A 266 -18.35 13.71 1.29
CA HIS A 266 -19.71 13.96 1.78
C HIS A 266 -20.51 14.89 0.87
N ASP A 267 -19.95 16.05 0.51
CA ASP A 267 -20.59 17.02 -0.39
C ASP A 267 -20.92 16.40 -1.75
N ARG A 268 -20.02 15.56 -2.29
CA ARG A 268 -20.26 14.81 -3.54
C ARG A 268 -21.40 13.81 -3.39
N LEU A 269 -21.40 13.00 -2.33
CA LEU A 269 -22.44 12.02 -2.05
C LEU A 269 -23.80 12.70 -1.91
N PHE A 270 -23.86 13.76 -1.11
CA PHE A 270 -25.06 14.58 -0.89
C PHE A 270 -25.57 15.19 -2.19
N HIS A 271 -24.72 15.87 -2.96
CA HIS A 271 -25.14 16.53 -4.20
C HIS A 271 -25.63 15.53 -5.25
N GLY A 272 -25.00 14.36 -5.36
CA GLY A 272 -25.46 13.29 -6.24
C GLY A 272 -26.84 12.78 -5.84
N LEU A 273 -27.03 12.42 -4.57
CA LEU A 273 -28.34 11.95 -4.07
C LEU A 273 -29.43 13.02 -4.17
N ARG A 274 -29.12 14.25 -3.77
CA ARG A 274 -30.04 15.39 -3.89
C ARG A 274 -30.52 15.55 -5.33
N THR A 275 -29.60 15.49 -6.29
CA THR A 275 -29.94 15.62 -7.71
C THR A 275 -30.83 14.47 -8.18
N LEU A 276 -30.50 13.23 -7.81
CA LEU A 276 -31.28 12.05 -8.16
C LEU A 276 -32.69 12.09 -7.58
N PHE A 277 -32.84 12.33 -6.27
CA PHE A 277 -34.14 12.40 -5.63
C PHE A 277 -34.98 13.57 -6.16
N LEU A 278 -34.41 14.77 -6.25
CA LEU A 278 -35.14 15.93 -6.74
C LEU A 278 -35.55 15.79 -8.21
N ARG A 279 -34.78 15.09 -9.05
CA ARG A 279 -35.16 14.83 -10.45
C ARG A 279 -36.52 14.14 -10.56
N PHE A 280 -36.80 13.18 -9.68
CA PHE A 280 -38.03 12.40 -9.71
C PHE A 280 -39.12 12.94 -8.76
N ALA A 281 -38.73 13.59 -7.66
CA ALA A 281 -39.68 14.15 -6.71
C ALA A 281 -40.24 15.52 -7.13
N ARG A 282 -39.45 16.37 -7.81
CA ARG A 282 -39.90 17.71 -8.24
C ARG A 282 -41.13 17.65 -9.15
N PRO A 283 -41.23 16.74 -10.14
CA PRO A 283 -42.43 16.68 -10.97
C PRO A 283 -43.71 16.40 -10.16
N VAL A 284 -43.62 15.47 -9.19
CA VAL A 284 -44.74 15.12 -8.31
C VAL A 284 -45.10 16.28 -7.40
N ALA A 285 -44.11 16.86 -6.72
CA ALA A 285 -44.31 17.98 -5.81
C ALA A 285 -44.89 19.20 -6.54
N LYS A 286 -44.39 19.52 -7.75
CA LYS A 286 -44.89 20.66 -8.54
C LYS A 286 -46.33 20.44 -9.01
N VAL A 287 -46.67 19.23 -9.46
CA VAL A 287 -48.02 18.91 -9.95
C VAL A 287 -49.05 18.79 -8.82
N LEU A 288 -48.68 18.19 -7.69
CA LEU A 288 -49.61 17.92 -6.59
C LEU A 288 -49.68 19.05 -5.58
N ILE A 289 -48.57 19.75 -5.31
CA ILE A 289 -48.50 20.75 -4.24
C ILE A 289 -48.56 22.17 -4.79
N ALA A 290 -47.78 22.53 -5.81
CA ALA A 290 -47.54 23.93 -6.17
C ALA A 290 -48.77 24.71 -6.69
N ALA A 291 -49.83 24.04 -7.12
CA ALA A 291 -51.06 24.70 -7.58
C ALA A 291 -52.33 23.93 -7.17
N PRO A 292 -53.44 24.63 -6.86
CA PRO A 292 -54.72 24.00 -6.53
C PRO A 292 -55.27 23.12 -7.65
N HIS A 293 -56.07 22.13 -7.25
CA HIS A 293 -56.83 21.30 -8.16
C HIS A 293 -57.73 22.14 -9.09
N GLY A 294 -57.86 21.72 -10.36
CA GLY A 294 -58.67 22.44 -11.36
C GLY A 294 -58.12 23.79 -11.86
N SER A 295 -57.07 24.33 -11.25
CA SER A 295 -56.47 25.62 -11.66
C SER A 295 -55.85 25.56 -13.07
N GLN A 296 -55.78 26.73 -13.74
CA GLN A 296 -55.05 26.83 -15.02
C GLN A 296 -53.57 26.49 -14.85
N GLN A 297 -52.95 26.96 -13.76
CA GLN A 297 -51.56 26.69 -13.45
C GLN A 297 -51.27 25.19 -13.32
N ARG A 298 -52.12 24.41 -12.63
CA ARG A 298 -51.96 22.95 -12.53
C ARG A 298 -52.04 22.26 -13.90
N ARG A 299 -52.95 22.71 -14.78
CA ARG A 299 -53.06 22.19 -16.16
C ARG A 299 -51.83 22.47 -17.01
N GLU A 300 -51.24 23.65 -16.86
CA GLU A 300 -49.99 24.01 -17.54
C GLU A 300 -48.82 23.17 -17.04
N ILE A 301 -48.70 22.98 -15.71
CA ILE A 301 -47.67 22.13 -15.10
C ILE A 301 -47.78 20.68 -15.59
N VAL A 302 -48.99 20.10 -15.64
CA VAL A 302 -49.22 18.73 -16.14
C VAL A 302 -48.82 18.59 -17.62
N LYS A 303 -49.01 19.65 -18.42
CA LYS A 303 -48.59 19.66 -19.83
C LYS A 303 -47.07 19.77 -19.95
N GLU A 304 -46.43 20.60 -19.13
CA GLU A 304 -44.98 20.81 -19.10
C GLU A 304 -44.22 19.55 -18.67
N LEU A 305 -44.62 18.95 -17.54
CA LEU A 305 -43.92 17.83 -16.90
C LEU A 305 -44.44 16.46 -17.32
N GLY A 306 -45.32 16.40 -18.32
CA GLY A 306 -46.05 15.18 -18.63
C GLY A 306 -45.17 13.97 -18.94
N ALA A 307 -44.02 14.15 -19.60
CA ALA A 307 -43.11 13.05 -19.88
C ALA A 307 -42.43 12.52 -18.61
N ASP A 308 -42.05 13.41 -17.68
CA ASP A 308 -41.42 13.02 -16.41
C ASP A 308 -42.41 12.28 -15.49
N MET A 309 -43.69 12.65 -15.54
CA MET A 309 -44.76 11.96 -14.80
C MET A 309 -44.95 10.54 -15.32
N GLU A 310 -45.00 10.35 -16.64
CA GLU A 310 -45.13 9.01 -17.25
C GLU A 310 -43.92 8.13 -16.95
N LEU A 311 -42.72 8.71 -16.92
CA LEU A 311 -41.51 8.00 -16.53
C LEU A 311 -41.62 7.51 -15.08
N LEU A 312 -42.11 8.34 -14.16
CA LEU A 312 -42.26 7.95 -12.76
C LEU A 312 -43.34 6.89 -12.56
N ASP A 313 -44.44 6.96 -13.31
CA ASP A 313 -45.53 5.98 -13.27
C ASP A 313 -45.02 4.55 -13.57
N VAL A 314 -43.97 4.39 -14.39
CA VAL A 314 -43.32 3.09 -14.67
C VAL A 314 -42.67 2.47 -13.42
N TYR A 315 -42.20 3.30 -12.48
CA TYR A 315 -41.53 2.88 -11.25
C TYR A 315 -42.47 2.77 -10.06
N TYR A 316 -43.76 3.06 -10.21
CA TYR A 316 -44.71 3.02 -9.11
C TYR A 316 -45.07 1.57 -8.73
N GLU A 317 -44.76 1.19 -7.50
CA GLU A 317 -44.99 -0.15 -6.94
C GLU A 317 -46.17 -0.19 -5.94
N GLY A 318 -46.88 0.93 -5.77
CA GLY A 318 -47.97 1.05 -4.82
C GLY A 318 -49.26 0.32 -5.23
N ARG A 319 -50.19 0.20 -4.28
CA ARG A 319 -51.42 -0.59 -4.46
C ARG A 319 -52.58 0.20 -5.04
N GLU A 320 -52.58 1.52 -4.92
CA GLU A 320 -53.70 2.34 -5.36
C GLU A 320 -53.60 2.67 -6.86
N SER A 321 -54.49 2.08 -7.63
CA SER A 321 -54.65 2.32 -9.06
C SER A 321 -54.81 3.78 -9.48
N ALA A 322 -55.41 4.64 -8.65
CA ALA A 322 -55.52 6.07 -8.94
C ALA A 322 -54.14 6.74 -9.00
N TYR A 323 -53.19 6.26 -8.20
CA TYR A 323 -51.80 6.72 -8.18
C TYR A 323 -50.89 5.95 -9.15
N GLN A 324 -51.40 5.00 -9.93
CA GLN A 324 -50.61 4.41 -11.03
C GLN A 324 -50.52 5.33 -12.25
N CYS A 325 -51.31 6.41 -12.29
CA CYS A 325 -51.29 7.36 -13.39
C CYS A 325 -51.39 8.80 -12.87
N LEU A 326 -50.23 9.41 -12.59
CA LEU A 326 -50.16 10.73 -11.97
C LEU A 326 -50.86 11.80 -12.80
N LYS A 327 -50.84 11.70 -14.13
CA LYS A 327 -51.56 12.64 -15.02
C LYS A 327 -53.07 12.61 -14.80
N LYS A 328 -53.64 11.42 -14.65
CA LYS A 328 -55.08 11.25 -14.40
C LYS A 328 -55.41 11.75 -12.99
N PHE A 329 -54.61 11.38 -12.01
CA PHE A 329 -54.81 11.86 -10.63
C PHE A 329 -54.69 13.39 -10.53
N ALA A 330 -53.71 14.01 -11.18
CA ALA A 330 -53.58 15.48 -11.20
C ALA A 330 -54.78 16.19 -11.83
N LYS A 331 -55.51 15.52 -12.74
CA LYS A 331 -56.67 16.06 -13.45
C LYS A 331 -57.98 15.86 -12.70
N TYR A 332 -58.16 14.73 -12.02
CA TYR A 332 -59.42 14.35 -11.34
C TYR A 332 -59.33 14.41 -9.80
N GLY A 333 -58.12 14.48 -9.25
CA GLY A 333 -57.85 14.68 -7.83
C GLY A 333 -58.53 13.64 -6.95
N ARG A 334 -59.07 14.13 -5.82
CA ARG A 334 -59.79 13.33 -4.83
C ARG A 334 -60.97 12.54 -5.41
N GLU A 335 -61.64 13.06 -6.45
CA GLU A 335 -62.78 12.38 -7.06
C GLU A 335 -62.39 10.99 -7.60
N LEU A 336 -61.13 10.85 -8.05
CA LEU A 336 -60.60 9.58 -8.54
C LEU A 336 -60.37 8.54 -7.42
N LEU A 337 -60.41 8.96 -6.14
CA LEU A 337 -60.30 8.05 -4.99
C LEU A 337 -61.67 7.62 -4.46
N VAL A 338 -62.66 8.52 -4.53
CA VAL A 338 -63.95 8.36 -3.83
C VAL A 338 -65.09 8.00 -4.79
N ASP A 339 -65.13 8.56 -6.00
CA ASP A 339 -66.20 8.31 -6.95
C ASP A 339 -65.97 7.01 -7.72
N ALA A 340 -66.76 5.99 -7.37
CA ALA A 340 -66.72 4.67 -7.99
C ALA A 340 -67.09 4.68 -9.48
N VAL A 341 -67.99 5.58 -9.91
CA VAL A 341 -68.42 5.71 -11.31
C VAL A 341 -67.31 6.36 -12.13
N LEU A 342 -66.67 7.39 -11.57
CA LEU A 342 -65.54 8.06 -12.21
C LEU A 342 -64.31 7.14 -12.30
N ARG A 343 -64.03 6.36 -11.24
CA ARG A 343 -62.95 5.34 -11.24
C ARG A 343 -63.14 4.31 -12.33
N ASP A 344 -64.33 3.73 -12.45
CA ASP A 344 -64.61 2.73 -13.47
C ASP A 344 -64.42 3.31 -14.88
N LYS A 345 -64.92 4.53 -15.12
CA LYS A 345 -64.80 5.20 -16.42
C LYS A 345 -63.36 5.58 -16.81
N ILE A 346 -62.53 6.00 -15.85
CA ILE A 346 -61.20 6.58 -16.13
C ILE A 346 -60.06 5.57 -15.95
N LEU A 347 -60.21 4.63 -15.01
CA LEU A 347 -59.22 3.60 -14.68
C LEU A 347 -59.64 2.20 -15.16
N GLY A 348 -60.92 1.96 -15.48
CA GLY A 348 -61.40 0.65 -15.93
C GLY A 348 -61.50 -0.38 -14.80
N ILE A 349 -61.64 0.07 -13.55
CA ILE A 349 -61.65 -0.79 -12.36
C ILE A 349 -63.06 -0.82 -11.77
N PRO A 350 -63.70 -1.99 -11.66
CA PRO A 350 -65.04 -2.12 -11.10
C PRO A 350 -65.08 -1.68 -9.63
N ALA A 351 -66.18 -1.03 -9.24
CA ALA A 351 -66.42 -0.50 -7.90
C ALA A 351 -66.18 -1.47 -6.73
N SER A 352 -66.24 -2.79 -6.95
CA SER A 352 -66.06 -3.83 -5.94
C SER A 352 -64.61 -4.11 -5.53
N ILE A 353 -63.62 -3.56 -6.25
CA ILE A 353 -62.17 -3.75 -5.99
C ILE A 353 -61.52 -2.44 -5.51
N ALA A 354 -62.26 -1.34 -5.48
CA ALA A 354 -61.76 -0.03 -5.03
C ALA A 354 -61.16 -0.15 -3.63
N GLY A 355 -59.85 0.13 -3.53
CA GLY A 355 -59.05 -0.12 -2.33
C GLY A 355 -59.71 0.44 -1.08
N SER A 356 -60.08 -0.45 -0.16
CA SER A 356 -60.63 -0.09 1.16
C SER A 356 -59.72 0.87 1.94
N THR A 357 -58.42 0.89 1.62
CA THR A 357 -57.40 1.74 2.23
C THR A 357 -57.53 3.21 1.81
N ALA A 358 -57.74 3.53 0.53
CA ALA A 358 -57.83 4.92 0.06
C ALA A 358 -59.11 5.60 0.56
N ILE A 359 -60.24 4.88 0.55
CA ILE A 359 -61.51 5.35 1.11
C ILE A 359 -61.37 5.57 2.62
N SER A 360 -60.72 4.66 3.35
CA SER A 360 -60.47 4.83 4.80
C SER A 360 -59.58 6.03 5.13
N ILE A 361 -58.57 6.34 4.29
CA ILE A 361 -57.70 7.50 4.50
C ILE A 361 -58.50 8.79 4.27
N VAL A 362 -59.24 8.89 3.16
CA VAL A 362 -60.07 10.07 2.86
C VAL A 362 -61.15 10.27 3.94
N SER A 363 -61.82 9.21 4.39
CA SER A 363 -62.78 9.28 5.50
C SER A 363 -62.15 9.72 6.82
N SER A 364 -60.95 9.23 7.17
CA SER A 364 -60.25 9.64 8.40
C SER A 364 -59.79 11.10 8.39
N VAL A 365 -59.51 11.66 7.21
CA VAL A 365 -59.17 13.07 7.02
C VAL A 365 -60.43 13.93 7.14
N ALA A 366 -61.53 13.51 6.52
CA ALA A 366 -62.83 14.17 6.62
C ALA A 366 -63.33 14.25 8.08
N ASP A 367 -63.19 13.17 8.86
CA ASP A 367 -63.61 13.11 10.27
C ASP A 367 -62.79 14.08 11.16
N LYS A 368 -61.46 14.18 10.95
CA LYS A 368 -60.59 15.11 11.69
C LYS A 368 -60.83 16.59 11.37
N ILE A 369 -61.19 16.88 10.12
CA ILE A 369 -61.44 18.27 9.67
C ILE A 369 -62.80 18.76 10.16
N SER A 370 -63.81 17.89 10.16
CA SER A 370 -65.19 18.20 10.59
C SER A 370 -65.30 18.71 12.03
N GLU A 371 -64.37 18.34 12.91
CA GLU A 371 -64.32 18.84 14.30
C GLU A 371 -63.69 20.24 14.44
N SER A 372 -62.93 20.72 13.44
CA SER A 372 -62.06 21.90 13.57
C SER A 372 -62.51 23.15 12.78
N SER A 373 -63.34 23.01 11.74
CA SER A 373 -63.68 24.12 10.83
C SER A 373 -65.18 24.41 10.75
N LYS A 374 -65.60 25.63 11.15
CA LYS A 374 -66.97 26.15 11.01
C LYS A 374 -67.31 26.69 9.61
N ASP A 375 -66.34 26.71 8.69
CA ASP A 375 -66.46 27.28 7.34
C ASP A 375 -66.24 26.18 6.28
N MET A 376 -67.25 25.95 5.45
CA MET A 376 -67.32 24.86 4.48
C MET A 376 -66.23 24.98 3.39
N GLY A 377 -65.89 26.21 2.96
CA GLY A 377 -64.84 26.44 1.95
C GLY A 377 -63.42 26.23 2.48
N LYS A 378 -63.21 26.46 3.78
CA LYS A 378 -61.93 26.18 4.46
C LYS A 378 -61.70 24.67 4.64
N ALA A 379 -62.76 23.93 4.98
CA ALA A 379 -62.71 22.48 5.16
C ALA A 379 -62.34 21.76 3.85
N GLU A 380 -63.00 22.12 2.75
CA GLU A 380 -62.74 21.56 1.42
C GLU A 380 -61.30 21.80 0.94
N MET A 381 -60.77 23.01 1.14
CA MET A 381 -59.39 23.35 0.80
C MET A 381 -58.37 22.52 1.60
N ILE A 382 -58.58 22.38 2.92
CA ILE A 382 -57.69 21.58 3.77
C ILE A 382 -57.71 20.12 3.33
N GLU A 383 -58.89 19.59 3.04
CA GLU A 383 -59.05 18.21 2.60
C GLU A 383 -58.42 17.94 1.22
N GLU A 384 -58.51 18.87 0.28
CA GLU A 384 -57.84 18.82 -1.02
C GLU A 384 -56.31 18.73 -0.84
N VAL A 385 -55.74 19.66 -0.06
CA VAL A 385 -54.28 19.73 0.17
C VAL A 385 -53.78 18.49 0.91
N GLU A 386 -54.50 18.01 1.93
CA GLU A 386 -54.15 16.77 2.63
C GLU A 386 -54.24 15.54 1.71
N THR A 387 -55.20 15.50 0.79
CA THR A 387 -55.29 14.43 -0.21
C THR A 387 -54.10 14.46 -1.18
N ASP A 388 -53.72 15.64 -1.67
CA ASP A 388 -52.54 15.81 -2.53
C ASP A 388 -51.22 15.50 -1.79
N LEU A 389 -51.13 15.81 -0.49
CA LEU A 389 -49.98 15.45 0.36
C LEU A 389 -49.87 13.94 0.58
N ASN A 390 -50.99 13.25 0.81
CA ASN A 390 -51.01 11.79 0.94
C ASN A 390 -50.59 11.11 -0.36
N ALA A 391 -51.07 11.63 -1.51
CA ALA A 391 -50.62 11.15 -2.81
C ALA A 391 -49.11 11.38 -2.99
N LEU A 392 -48.60 12.58 -2.68
CA LEU A 392 -47.16 12.87 -2.72
C LEU A 392 -46.36 11.89 -1.84
N GLU A 393 -46.79 11.65 -0.60
CA GLU A 393 -46.13 10.72 0.32
C GLU A 393 -46.04 9.31 -0.30
N GLU A 394 -47.12 8.85 -0.94
CA GLU A 394 -47.15 7.54 -1.56
C GLU A 394 -46.20 7.43 -2.77
N TYR A 395 -46.15 8.45 -3.64
CA TYR A 395 -45.19 8.45 -4.75
C TYR A 395 -43.74 8.51 -4.25
N LEU A 396 -43.47 9.28 -3.20
CA LEU A 396 -42.13 9.34 -2.60
C LEU A 396 -41.71 7.93 -2.14
N ARG A 397 -42.59 7.23 -1.43
CA ARG A 397 -42.32 5.89 -0.87
C ARG A 397 -42.26 4.77 -1.90
N GLU A 398 -43.18 4.78 -2.86
CA GLU A 398 -43.42 3.62 -3.74
C GLU A 398 -42.88 3.81 -5.17
N ALA A 399 -42.41 5.00 -5.55
CA ALA A 399 -41.85 5.24 -6.89
C ALA A 399 -40.48 5.94 -6.88
N VAL A 400 -40.35 7.03 -6.11
CA VAL A 400 -39.18 7.91 -6.21
C VAL A 400 -37.89 7.23 -5.77
N PHE A 401 -37.92 6.38 -4.74
CA PHE A 401 -36.73 5.64 -4.30
C PHE A 401 -36.16 4.72 -5.39
N SER A 402 -37.03 3.94 -6.03
CA SER A 402 -36.66 3.03 -7.12
C SER A 402 -36.23 3.80 -8.37
N ALA A 403 -36.97 4.84 -8.75
CA ALA A 403 -36.67 5.68 -9.92
C ALA A 403 -35.33 6.44 -9.76
N ALA A 404 -35.03 6.95 -8.57
CA ALA A 404 -33.78 7.65 -8.29
C ALA A 404 -32.53 6.76 -8.43
N GLY A 405 -32.69 5.43 -8.47
CA GLY A 405 -31.57 4.51 -8.67
C GLY A 405 -30.57 4.51 -7.51
N PHE A 406 -31.05 4.74 -6.28
CA PHE A 406 -30.21 4.83 -5.07
C PHE A 406 -29.22 3.66 -4.94
N VAL A 407 -29.68 2.44 -5.16
CA VAL A 407 -28.86 1.22 -5.05
C VAL A 407 -27.71 1.23 -6.06
N ALA A 408 -27.97 1.66 -7.29
CA ALA A 408 -26.95 1.75 -8.33
C ALA A 408 -25.92 2.83 -8.00
N TYR A 409 -26.39 4.00 -7.55
CA TYR A 409 -25.53 5.10 -7.12
C TYR A 409 -24.61 4.70 -5.96
N ARG A 410 -25.16 4.09 -4.90
CA ARG A 410 -24.39 3.53 -3.77
C ARG A 410 -23.31 2.56 -4.26
N LYS A 411 -23.68 1.56 -5.06
CA LYS A 411 -22.73 0.55 -5.58
C LYS A 411 -21.60 1.20 -6.38
N GLN A 412 -21.92 2.22 -7.18
CA GLN A 412 -20.97 2.94 -7.99
C GLN A 412 -19.99 3.75 -7.13
N GLU A 413 -20.46 4.49 -6.13
CA GLU A 413 -19.58 5.31 -5.27
C GLU A 413 -18.63 4.45 -4.44
N LEU A 414 -19.11 3.33 -3.88
CA LEU A 414 -18.25 2.37 -3.16
C LEU A 414 -17.25 1.69 -4.09
N TYR A 415 -17.65 1.35 -5.31
CA TYR A 415 -16.72 0.79 -6.32
C TYR A 415 -15.66 1.81 -6.72
N ASN A 416 -16.03 3.08 -6.85
CA ASN A 416 -15.07 4.16 -7.15
C ASN A 416 -13.99 4.25 -6.07
N LEU A 417 -14.31 4.03 -4.80
CA LEU A 417 -13.31 3.96 -3.72
C LEU A 417 -12.37 2.77 -3.90
N CYS A 418 -12.89 1.57 -4.16
CA CYS A 418 -12.06 0.39 -4.46
C CYS A 418 -11.15 0.65 -5.66
N LYS A 419 -11.68 1.23 -6.74
CA LYS A 419 -10.92 1.54 -7.94
C LYS A 419 -9.78 2.53 -7.65
N ARG A 420 -10.05 3.61 -6.91
CA ARG A 420 -9.01 4.57 -6.50
C ARG A 420 -7.93 3.91 -5.64
N PHE A 421 -8.29 2.94 -4.80
CA PHE A 421 -7.31 2.15 -4.07
C PHE A 421 -6.44 1.30 -5.02
N PHE A 422 -7.04 0.62 -5.99
CA PHE A 422 -6.31 -0.20 -6.97
C PHE A 422 -5.39 0.62 -7.88
N ASP A 423 -5.85 1.77 -8.35
CA ASP A 423 -5.10 2.66 -9.25
C ASP A 423 -3.83 3.27 -8.57
N LYS A 424 -3.71 3.15 -7.25
CA LYS A 424 -2.62 3.72 -6.45
C LYS A 424 -1.54 2.72 -6.04
N GLU A 425 -1.40 1.59 -6.74
CA GLU A 425 -0.40 0.54 -6.46
C GLU A 425 1.00 1.10 -6.12
N TYR A 426 1.54 2.00 -6.95
CA TYR A 426 2.86 2.63 -6.72
C TYR A 426 2.96 3.37 -5.37
N SER A 427 1.86 3.97 -4.92
CA SER A 427 1.79 4.66 -3.64
C SER A 427 1.80 3.70 -2.45
N TRP A 428 1.30 2.48 -2.65
CA TRP A 428 1.30 1.41 -1.65
C TRP A 428 2.65 0.69 -1.58
N ILE A 429 3.35 0.55 -2.72
CA ILE A 429 4.75 0.09 -2.73
C ILE A 429 5.61 0.95 -1.80
N HIS A 430 5.52 2.28 -1.92
CA HIS A 430 6.27 3.18 -1.05
C HIS A 430 5.86 3.08 0.42
N LEU A 431 4.56 2.88 0.69
CA LEU A 431 4.07 2.65 2.05
C LEU A 431 4.72 1.39 2.64
N ILE A 432 4.77 0.30 1.89
CA ILE A 432 5.29 -0.99 2.36
C ILE A 432 6.79 -0.94 2.59
N GLN A 433 7.54 -0.29 1.70
CA GLN A 433 8.97 -0.06 1.93
C GLN A 433 9.19 0.68 3.25
N THR A 434 8.38 1.70 3.52
CA THR A 434 8.47 2.49 4.74
C THR A 434 8.12 1.65 5.98
N GLU A 435 6.98 0.95 5.95
CA GLU A 435 6.49 0.11 7.06
C GLU A 435 7.41 -1.08 7.35
N PHE A 436 8.05 -1.62 6.30
CA PHE A 436 9.02 -2.69 6.42
C PHE A 436 10.31 -2.21 7.09
N LEU A 437 10.82 -1.03 6.70
CA LEU A 437 11.99 -0.41 7.33
C LEU A 437 11.71 0.02 8.77
N SER A 438 10.49 0.46 9.09
CA SER A 438 10.10 0.81 10.45
C SER A 438 9.82 -0.40 11.35
N GLY A 439 9.79 -1.62 10.78
CA GLY A 439 9.64 -2.86 11.53
C GLY A 439 8.22 -3.15 12.00
N ASN A 440 7.21 -2.86 11.17
CA ASN A 440 5.81 -3.19 11.48
C ASN A 440 5.64 -4.71 11.73
N GLU A 441 5.24 -5.08 12.95
CA GLU A 441 5.14 -6.47 13.41
C GLU A 441 4.18 -7.32 12.56
N LYS A 442 3.04 -6.75 12.15
CA LYS A 442 2.01 -7.45 11.36
C LYS A 442 2.49 -7.76 9.94
N LEU A 443 3.22 -6.81 9.35
CA LEU A 443 3.86 -7.00 8.05
C LEU A 443 4.98 -8.05 8.16
N LEU A 444 5.88 -7.91 9.14
CA LEU A 444 7.00 -8.84 9.35
C LEU A 444 6.55 -10.27 9.66
N ALA A 445 5.36 -10.47 10.25
CA ALA A 445 4.79 -11.79 10.47
C ALA A 445 4.43 -12.53 9.16
N GLN A 446 4.11 -11.80 8.09
CA GLN A 446 3.72 -12.38 6.80
C GLN A 446 4.85 -12.39 5.76
N VAL A 447 5.84 -11.50 5.91
CA VAL A 447 6.97 -11.42 5.00
C VAL A 447 7.85 -12.69 5.10
N PRO A 448 8.25 -13.31 3.98
CA PRO A 448 9.13 -14.48 3.98
C PRO A 448 10.45 -14.24 4.69
N GLU A 449 10.99 -15.27 5.36
CA GLU A 449 12.29 -15.21 6.07
C GLU A 449 13.44 -14.78 5.15
N GLU A 450 13.38 -15.16 3.88
CA GLU A 450 14.33 -14.76 2.84
C GLU A 450 14.44 -13.23 2.70
N CYS A 451 13.34 -12.51 2.94
CA CYS A 451 13.28 -11.06 2.90
C CYS A 451 13.74 -10.42 4.22
N LYS A 452 13.89 -11.14 5.33
CA LYS A 452 14.29 -10.54 6.62
C LYS A 452 15.80 -10.34 6.74
N GLY A 453 16.57 -10.90 5.81
CA GLY A 453 18.02 -10.76 5.71
C GLY A 453 18.77 -11.78 6.57
N THR A 454 20.00 -12.06 6.16
CA THR A 454 20.98 -12.80 6.98
C THR A 454 21.81 -11.76 7.72
N THR A 455 21.99 -11.89 9.03
CA THR A 455 22.93 -11.04 9.76
C THR A 455 24.33 -11.23 9.16
N TYR A 456 24.82 -10.24 8.43
CA TYR A 456 26.18 -10.26 7.89
C TYR A 456 27.17 -10.44 9.03
N ASP A 457 28.05 -11.42 8.89
CA ASP A 457 29.12 -11.65 9.84
C ASP A 457 30.22 -10.60 9.57
N THR A 458 30.07 -9.41 10.15
CA THR A 458 30.99 -8.26 9.96
C THR A 458 32.43 -8.64 10.26
N GLU A 459 32.62 -9.60 11.17
CA GLU A 459 33.92 -10.16 11.54
C GLU A 459 34.63 -10.83 10.35
N VAL A 460 33.89 -11.50 9.46
CA VAL A 460 34.46 -12.19 8.29
C VAL A 460 34.97 -11.18 7.25
N CYS A 461 34.22 -10.10 7.04
CA CYS A 461 34.60 -9.04 6.08
C CYS A 461 35.84 -8.26 6.56
N GLU A 462 35.91 -7.94 7.86
CA GLU A 462 37.11 -7.29 8.43
C GLU A 462 38.35 -8.17 8.35
N ARG A 463 38.21 -9.48 8.65
CA ARG A 463 39.32 -10.43 8.55
C ARG A 463 39.79 -10.62 7.12
N LEU A 464 38.89 -10.63 6.13
CA LEU A 464 39.21 -10.65 4.70
C LEU A 464 40.04 -9.44 4.29
N LYS A 465 39.63 -8.24 4.73
CA LYS A 465 40.36 -7.00 4.45
C LYS A 465 41.76 -7.01 5.07
N GLN A 466 41.89 -7.48 6.31
CA GLN A 466 43.20 -7.64 6.96
C GLN A 466 44.09 -8.65 6.22
N LEU A 467 43.52 -9.75 5.74
CA LEU A 467 44.23 -10.77 4.97
C LEU A 467 44.75 -10.21 3.64
N ARG A 468 43.94 -9.42 2.93
CA ARG A 468 44.37 -8.73 1.70
C ARG A 468 45.54 -7.80 1.95
N ILE A 469 45.44 -6.92 2.96
CA ILE A 469 46.51 -5.97 3.31
C ILE A 469 47.81 -6.72 3.63
N ALA A 470 47.72 -7.83 4.37
CA ALA A 470 48.87 -8.66 4.68
C ALA A 470 49.49 -9.31 3.43
N LEU A 471 48.68 -9.81 2.50
CA LEU A 471 49.13 -10.40 1.24
C LEU A 471 49.75 -9.37 0.29
N ASP A 472 49.19 -8.17 0.23
CA ASP A 472 49.69 -7.06 -0.60
C ASP A 472 51.03 -6.54 -0.08
N ASN A 473 51.15 -6.28 1.24
CA ASN A 473 52.42 -5.88 1.87
C ASN A 473 53.54 -6.92 1.65
N PHE A 474 53.17 -8.21 1.56
CA PHE A 474 54.12 -9.27 1.25
C PHE A 474 54.62 -9.22 -0.19
N LYS A 475 53.78 -8.83 -1.16
CA LYS A 475 54.21 -8.61 -2.55
C LYS A 475 55.19 -7.44 -2.66
N THR A 476 54.97 -6.35 -1.92
CA THR A 476 55.79 -5.13 -1.99
C THR A 476 57.15 -5.25 -1.30
N SER A 477 57.31 -6.18 -0.35
CA SER A 477 58.57 -6.41 0.39
C SER A 477 59.50 -7.43 -0.26
N LEU A 478 59.04 -8.11 -1.32
CA LEU A 478 59.80 -9.08 -2.12
C LEU A 478 60.50 -8.44 -3.34
N PHE A 479 60.18 -7.18 -3.66
CA PHE A 479 60.87 -6.32 -4.62
C PHE A 479 61.71 -5.29 -3.88
#